data_AF-A0A1Y1RZT7-F1
#
_entry.id   AF-A0A1Y1RZT7-F1
#
_cell.length_a   1.000
_cell.length_b   1.000
_cell.length_c   1.000
_cell.angle_alpha   90.00
_cell.angle_beta   90.00
_cell.angle_gamma   90.00
#
_symmetry.space_group_name_H-M   'P 1'
#
loop_
_entity.id
_entity.type
_entity.pdbx_description
1 polymer ?
#
loop_
_entity_poly.entity_id
_entity_poly.type
_entity_poly.pdbx_seq_one_letter_code
_entity_poly.pdbx_strand_id
1 'polypeptide(L)' 'MVEWEDMTPEERDRFIYLSLSENALKAIVMIMQRKHGPDVSTETIMRYAFKIARDRMTPKHLKKKSGKA' A
#
# COMPACT_ATOMS: atom_id res chain seq x y z
N MET A 1 13.96 -4.82 2.35
CA MET A 1 12.51 -4.91 2.62
C MET A 1 11.86 -5.17 1.28
N VAL A 2 10.80 -5.99 1.22
CA VAL A 2 10.19 -6.38 -0.06
C VAL A 2 9.60 -5.14 -0.75
N GLU A 3 9.98 -4.93 -2.00
CA GLU A 3 9.46 -3.87 -2.87
C GLU A 3 8.34 -4.41 -3.76
N TRP A 4 7.56 -3.50 -4.35
CA TRP A 4 6.46 -3.86 -5.25
C TRP A 4 6.96 -4.75 -6.39
N GLU A 5 8.11 -4.42 -6.99
CA GLU A 5 8.65 -5.11 -8.15
C GLU A 5 9.19 -6.52 -7.84
N ASP A 6 9.43 -6.84 -6.57
CA ASP A 6 9.99 -8.12 -6.12
C ASP A 6 8.97 -9.28 -6.12
N MET A 7 7.68 -8.99 -6.34
CA MET A 7 6.57 -9.96 -6.23
C MET A 7 5.79 -10.03 -7.55
N THR A 8 5.17 -11.16 -7.88
CA THR A 8 4.23 -11.22 -9.01
C THR A 8 2.93 -10.45 -8.69
N PRO A 9 2.13 -10.06 -9.70
CA PRO A 9 0.83 -9.42 -9.47
C PRO A 9 -0.06 -10.18 -8.46
N GLU A 10 -0.11 -11.51 -8.59
CA GLU A 10 -0.93 -12.38 -7.75
C GLU A 10 -0.43 -12.40 -6.30
N GLU A 11 0.90 -12.41 -6.12
CA GLU A 11 1.52 -12.36 -4.81
C GLU A 11 1.27 -11.02 -4.13
N ARG A 12 1.34 -9.91 -4.87
CA ARG A 12 1.06 -8.55 -4.35
C ARG A 12 -0.38 -8.45 -3.87
N ASP A 13 -1.33 -8.92 -4.68
CA ASP A 13 -2.74 -8.89 -4.33
C ASP A 13 -2.99 -9.72 -3.07
N ARG A 14 -2.46 -10.94 -3.02
CA ARG A 14 -2.58 -11.81 -1.84
C ARG A 14 -1.98 -11.16 -0.60
N PHE A 15 -0.81 -10.54 -0.73
CA PHE A 15 -0.15 -9.82 0.36
C PHE A 15 -1.01 -8.67 0.90
N ILE A 16 -1.58 -7.86 0.01
CA ILE A 16 -2.46 -6.75 0.37
C ILE A 16 -3.68 -7.26 1.13
N TYR A 17 -4.37 -8.28 0.62
CA TYR A 17 -5.57 -8.84 1.26
C TYR A 17 -5.30 -9.50 2.61
N LEU A 18 -4.12 -10.11 2.81
CA LEU A 18 -3.74 -10.68 4.10
C LEU A 18 -3.35 -9.59 5.12
N SER A 19 -2.83 -8.46 4.66
CA SER A 19 -2.29 -7.41 5.53
C SER A 19 -3.32 -6.35 5.91
N LEU A 20 -4.32 -6.13 5.05
CA LEU A 20 -5.30 -5.07 5.18
C LEU A 20 -6.71 -5.66 5.27
N SER A 21 -7.44 -5.27 6.31
CA SER A 21 -8.88 -5.52 6.39
C SER A 21 -9.62 -4.84 5.23
N GLU A 22 -10.78 -5.38 4.86
CA GLU A 22 -11.67 -4.80 3.83
C GLU A 22 -11.96 -3.30 4.05
N ASN A 23 -12.24 -2.89 5.29
CA ASN A 23 -12.48 -1.48 5.61
C ASN A 23 -11.27 -0.57 5.33
N ALA A 24 -10.05 -1.09 5.52
CA ALA A 24 -8.84 -0.34 5.23
C ALA A 24 -8.64 -0.19 3.71
N LEU A 25 -8.98 -1.21 2.92
CA LEU A 25 -8.95 -1.14 1.45
C LEU A 25 -9.97 -0.13 0.93
N LYS A 26 -11.21 -0.17 1.43
CA LYS A 26 -12.24 0.83 1.10
C LYS A 26 -11.78 2.25 1.43
N ALA A 27 -11.22 2.46 2.62
CA ALA A 27 -10.68 3.76 3.01
C ALA A 27 -9.54 4.22 2.08
N ILE A 28 -8.64 3.32 1.68
CA ILE A 28 -7.57 3.62 0.73
C ILE A 28 -8.13 4.07 -0.62
N VAL A 29 -9.10 3.33 -1.17
CA VAL A 29 -9.77 3.71 -2.43
C VAL A 29 -10.36 5.11 -2.33
N MET A 30 -11.11 5.40 -1.26
CA MET A 30 -11.74 6.72 -1.05
C MET A 30 -10.69 7.84 -0.92
N ILE A 31 -9.58 7.59 -0.21
CA ILE A 31 -8.48 8.56 -0.06
C ILE A 31 -7.83 8.82 -1.42
N MET A 32 -7.56 7.76 -2.19
CA MET A 32 -6.91 7.86 -3.50
C MET A 32 -7.81 8.59 -4.50
N GLN A 33 -9.09 8.26 -4.55
CA GLN A 33 -10.08 8.94 -5.40
C GLN A 33 -10.22 10.41 -5.01
N ARG A 34 -10.26 10.73 -3.71
CA ARG A 34 -10.32 12.13 -3.25
C ARG A 34 -9.07 12.93 -3.65
N LYS A 35 -7.89 12.29 -3.66
CA LYS A 35 -6.62 12.96 -3.91
C LYS A 35 -6.28 13.09 -5.39
N HIS A 36 -6.57 12.06 -6.18
CA HIS A 36 -6.16 11.95 -7.58
C HIS A 36 -7.32 12.10 -8.57
N GLY A 37 -8.56 12.14 -8.07
CA GLY A 37 -9.78 12.15 -8.89
C GLY A 37 -10.42 10.76 -9.00
N PRO A 38 -11.68 10.68 -9.48
CA PRO A 38 -12.41 9.43 -9.59
C PRO A 38 -11.77 8.45 -10.58
N ASP A 39 -11.00 8.94 -11.55
CA ASP A 39 -10.37 8.16 -12.63
C ASP A 39 -9.00 7.59 -12.26
N VAL A 40 -8.61 7.64 -10.98
CA VAL A 40 -7.34 7.07 -10.52
C VAL A 40 -7.26 5.58 -10.86
N SER A 41 -6.18 5.16 -11.51
CA SER A 41 -6.03 3.78 -11.97
C SER A 41 -5.95 2.79 -10.81
N THR A 42 -6.50 1.60 -11.00
CA THR A 42 -6.44 0.50 -10.03
C THR A 42 -5.00 0.19 -9.64
N GLU A 43 -4.05 0.21 -10.59
CA GLU A 43 -2.63 -0.02 -10.29
C GLU A 43 -2.08 1.01 -9.30
N THR A 44 -2.43 2.28 -9.45
CA THR A 44 -1.99 3.34 -8.55
C THR A 44 -2.54 3.13 -7.14
N ILE A 45 -3.81 2.71 -7.03
CA ILE A 45 -4.44 2.35 -5.75
C ILE A 45 -3.72 1.15 -5.13
N MET A 46 -3.47 0.09 -5.89
CA MET A 46 -2.82 -1.13 -5.39
C MET A 46 -1.38 -0.89 -4.95
N ARG A 47 -0.61 -0.08 -5.68
CA ARG A 47 0.74 0.35 -5.27
C ARG A 47 0.71 1.09 -3.94
N TYR A 48 -0.28 1.96 -3.75
CA TYR A 48 -0.46 2.65 -2.47
C TYR A 48 -0.86 1.68 -1.35
N ALA A 49 -1.79 0.76 -1.61
CA ALA A 49 -2.20 -0.25 -0.65
C ALA A 49 -1.03 -1.15 -0.22
N PHE A 50 -0.20 -1.58 -1.16
CA PHE A 50 1.03 -2.35 -0.88
C PHE A 50 1.98 -1.59 0.05
N LYS A 51 2.20 -0.30 -0.20
CA LYS A 51 3.02 0.54 0.67
C LYS A 51 2.48 0.56 2.10
N ILE A 52 1.17 0.73 2.28
CA ILE A 52 0.55 0.74 3.61
C ILE A 52 0.64 -0.63 4.29
N ALA A 53 0.41 -1.71 3.55
CA ALA A 53 0.56 -3.09 4.03
C ALA A 53 1.99 -3.35 4.53
N ARG A 54 3.00 -3.00 3.73
CA ARG A 54 4.41 -3.11 4.08
C ARG A 54 4.78 -2.26 5.30
N ASP A 55 4.31 -1.01 5.35
CA ASP A 55 4.56 -0.11 6.47
C ASP A 55 3.91 -0.63 7.77
N ARG A 56 2.81 -1.38 7.70
CA ARG A 56 2.21 -2.04 8.87
C ARG A 56 3.06 -3.20 9.38
N MET A 57 3.63 -4.01 8.47
CA MET A 57 4.48 -5.14 8.85
C MET A 57 5.88 -4.71 9.31
N THR A 58 6.36 -3.54 8.88
CA THR A 58 7.67 -3.04 9.26
C THR A 58 7.69 -2.61 10.74
N PRO A 59 8.54 -3.22 11.59
CA PRO A 59 8.70 -2.81 12.98
C PRO A 59 9.11 -1.34 13.08
N LYS A 60 8.56 -0.62 14.08
CA LYS A 60 8.78 0.83 14.22
C LYS A 60 10.25 1.25 14.25
N HIS A 61 11.13 0.43 14.84
CA HIS A 61 12.57 0.70 14.94
C HIS A 61 13.33 0.47 13.62
N LEU A 62 12.75 -0.27 12.67
CA LEU A 62 13.29 -0.47 11.32
C LEU A 62 12.69 0.48 10.28
N LYS A 63 11.62 1.21 10.64
CA LYS A 63 11.12 2.28 9.79
C LYS A 63 12.21 3.34 9.72
N LYS A 64 12.85 3.47 8.57
CA LYS A 64 13.81 4.55 8.29
C LYS A 64 13.11 5.85 8.71
N LYS A 65 13.64 6.56 9.72
CA LYS A 65 13.24 7.95 9.94
C LYS A 65 13.53 8.64 8.62
N SER A 66 12.50 9.05 7.89
CA SER A 66 12.65 10.03 6.82
C SER A 66 13.01 11.37 7.46
N GLY A 67 14.20 11.44 8.06
CA GLY A 67 14.89 12.67 8.35
C GLY A 67 15.39 13.18 7.01
N LYS A 68 14.72 14.21 6.51
CA LYS A 68 15.31 15.10 5.52
C LYS A 68 16.64 15.58 6.12
N ALA A 69 17.75 15.23 5.48
CA ALA A 69 18.98 16.02 5.53
C ALA A 69 18.85 17.12 4.47
#